data_AF-A0A2M7UUU6-F1
#
_entry.id   AF-A0A2M7UUU6-F1
#
_cell.length_a   1.000
_cell.length_b   1.000
_cell.length_c   1.000
_cell.angle_alpha   90.00
_cell.angle_beta   90.00
_cell.angle_gamma   90.00
#
_symmetry.space_group_name_H-M   'P 1'
#
loop_
_entity.id
_entity.type
_entity.pdbx_description
1 polymer ?
#
loop_
_entity_poly.entity_id
_entity_poly.type
_entity_poly.pdbx_seq_one_letter_code
_entity_poly.pdbx_strand_id
1 'polypeptide(L)'
;MEKKPNLKNSKKIIKKTKQQAIIAEFSEIGQKREKELQELDRIAKMLVKRDLELSEIREKREAELKELEKRAEDLEDSRRALMNMLEDVEGGRKKTEEEKNKTLAIITNFSDGLLVFDKENKLSLINPQAEEFFNVKTKEVVGADLSSLFQLVGFQPLINLLGREIKGIFRKELLIRENLILEISSIPLISGEEELGALVISHDITREKMVEKLKTEFV
;
A
#
# COMPACT_ATOMS: atom_id res chain seq x y z
N MET A 1 -78.22 91.51 -49.06
CA MET A 1 -78.47 90.62 -47.90
C MET A 1 -77.29 89.65 -47.80
N GLU A 2 -76.32 89.90 -46.93
CA GLU A 2 -75.31 88.89 -46.56
C GLU A 2 -75.09 88.96 -45.04
N LYS A 3 -75.42 87.87 -44.35
CA LYS A 3 -75.33 87.77 -42.88
C LYS A 3 -73.85 87.66 -42.47
N LYS A 4 -73.39 88.61 -41.66
CA LYS A 4 -72.09 88.55 -40.97
C LYS A 4 -71.98 87.28 -40.11
N PRO A 5 -70.83 86.57 -40.09
CA PRO A 5 -70.64 85.40 -39.23
C PRO A 5 -70.62 85.82 -37.74
N ASN A 6 -71.33 85.07 -36.90
CA ASN A 6 -71.50 85.33 -35.48
C ASN A 6 -70.20 85.01 -34.69
N LEU A 7 -69.35 86.03 -34.45
CA LEU A 7 -68.08 85.94 -33.71
C LEU A 7 -68.19 85.39 -32.27
N LYS A 8 -69.37 85.38 -31.65
CA LYS A 8 -69.56 84.79 -30.30
C LYS A 8 -69.59 83.26 -30.32
N ASN A 9 -70.08 82.65 -31.41
CA ASN A 9 -70.09 81.18 -31.55
C ASN A 9 -68.70 80.63 -31.87
N SER A 10 -67.92 81.31 -32.74
CA SER A 10 -66.56 80.88 -33.08
C SER A 10 -65.62 80.92 -31.86
N LYS A 11 -65.66 81.97 -31.03
CA LYS A 11 -64.87 82.05 -29.79
C LYS A 11 -65.24 80.97 -28.76
N LYS A 12 -66.52 80.60 -28.65
CA LYS A 12 -67.00 79.53 -27.74
C LYS A 12 -66.54 78.15 -28.22
N ILE A 13 -66.57 77.91 -29.53
CA ILE A 13 -66.07 76.68 -30.16
C ILE A 13 -64.56 76.57 -29.93
N ILE A 14 -63.77 77.61 -30.24
CA ILE A 14 -62.31 77.62 -30.04
C ILE A 14 -61.93 77.38 -28.57
N LYS A 15 -62.67 77.96 -27.60
CA LYS A 15 -62.43 77.73 -26.16
C LYS A 15 -62.70 76.28 -25.77
N LYS A 16 -63.78 75.69 -26.30
CA LYS A 16 -64.16 74.29 -26.07
C LYS A 16 -63.17 73.31 -26.72
N THR A 17 -62.67 73.62 -27.91
CA THR A 17 -61.62 72.84 -28.62
C THR A 17 -60.27 72.91 -27.90
N LYS A 18 -59.86 74.10 -27.40
CA LYS A 18 -58.66 74.23 -26.56
C LYS A 18 -58.78 73.46 -25.24
N GLN A 19 -59.96 73.50 -24.60
CA GLN A 19 -60.22 72.71 -23.39
C GLN A 19 -60.14 71.20 -23.66
N GLN A 20 -60.69 70.73 -24.79
CA GLN A 20 -60.59 69.33 -25.20
C GLN A 20 -59.16 68.90 -25.52
N ALA A 21 -58.35 69.76 -26.15
CA ALA A 21 -56.95 69.48 -26.43
C ALA A 21 -56.11 69.32 -25.15
N ILE A 22 -56.30 70.20 -24.16
CA ILE A 22 -55.63 70.11 -22.85
C ILE A 22 -56.04 68.82 -22.12
N ILE A 23 -57.32 68.45 -22.16
CA ILE A 23 -57.82 67.21 -21.55
C ILE A 23 -57.20 65.98 -22.24
N ALA A 24 -57.07 65.99 -23.56
CA ALA A 24 -56.42 64.92 -24.32
C ALA A 24 -54.93 64.79 -23.98
N GLU A 25 -54.21 65.91 -23.89
CA GLU A 25 -52.78 65.96 -23.55
C GLU A 25 -52.52 65.48 -22.10
N PHE A 26 -53.34 65.91 -21.13
CA PHE A 26 -53.30 65.37 -19.77
C PHE A 26 -53.65 63.88 -19.70
N SER A 27 -54.57 63.41 -20.55
CA SER A 27 -54.92 61.99 -20.66
C SER A 27 -53.76 61.16 -21.22
N GLU A 28 -53.05 61.65 -22.24
CA GLU A 28 -51.86 60.99 -22.80
C GLU A 28 -50.71 60.94 -21.79
N ILE A 29 -50.47 62.04 -21.07
CA ILE A 29 -49.48 62.09 -19.98
C ILE A 29 -49.84 61.09 -18.87
N GLY A 30 -51.12 61.01 -18.49
CA GLY A 30 -51.61 60.03 -17.52
C GLY A 30 -51.36 58.59 -17.96
N GLN A 31 -51.72 58.25 -19.20
CA GLN A 31 -51.49 56.91 -19.77
C GLN A 31 -50.00 56.55 -19.87
N LYS A 32 -49.14 57.50 -20.23
CA LYS A 32 -47.70 57.29 -20.32
C LYS A 32 -47.09 57.00 -18.93
N ARG A 33 -47.49 57.78 -17.93
CA ARG A 33 -47.03 57.64 -16.55
C ARG A 33 -47.51 56.34 -15.91
N GLU A 34 -48.72 55.90 -16.27
CA GLU A 34 -49.27 54.60 -15.85
C GLU A 34 -48.47 53.42 -16.43
N LYS A 35 -48.05 53.50 -17.70
CA LYS A 35 -47.14 52.50 -18.31
C LYS A 35 -45.77 52.46 -17.64
N GLU A 36 -45.18 53.63 -17.34
CA GLU A 36 -43.91 53.72 -16.62
C GLU A 36 -44.00 53.12 -15.21
N LEU A 37 -45.10 53.38 -14.49
CA LEU A 37 -45.37 52.78 -13.18
C LEU A 37 -45.52 51.25 -13.26
N GLN A 38 -46.18 50.73 -14.29
CA GLN A 38 -46.30 49.29 -14.53
C GLN A 38 -44.94 48.64 -14.84
N GLU A 39 -44.09 49.31 -15.61
CA GLU A 39 -42.75 48.81 -15.94
C GLU A 39 -41.82 48.82 -14.72
N LEU A 40 -41.87 49.87 -13.90
CA LEU A 40 -41.15 49.95 -12.63
C LEU A 40 -41.60 48.87 -11.64
N ASP A 41 -42.91 48.64 -11.49
CA ASP A 41 -43.43 47.55 -10.64
C ASP A 41 -42.94 46.17 -11.12
N ARG A 42 -42.89 45.96 -12.44
CA ARG A 42 -42.38 44.73 -13.04
C ARG A 42 -40.89 44.51 -12.75
N ILE A 43 -40.08 45.56 -12.84
CA ILE A 43 -38.65 45.54 -12.51
C ILE A 43 -38.45 45.29 -11.02
N ALA A 44 -39.20 45.97 -10.15
CA ALA A 44 -39.11 45.80 -8.70
C ALA A 44 -39.39 44.35 -8.29
N LYS A 45 -40.43 43.73 -8.84
CA LYS A 45 -40.74 42.30 -8.62
C LYS A 45 -39.62 41.38 -9.10
N MET A 46 -39.00 41.68 -10.24
CA MET A 46 -37.86 40.90 -10.76
C MET A 46 -36.63 41.01 -9.85
N LEU A 47 -36.34 42.21 -9.33
CA LEU A 47 -35.22 42.42 -8.41
C LEU A 47 -35.41 41.67 -7.10
N VAL A 48 -36.61 41.74 -6.50
CA VAL A 48 -36.95 40.98 -5.29
C VAL A 48 -36.78 39.49 -5.52
N LYS A 49 -37.23 38.98 -6.67
CA LYS A 49 -37.07 37.56 -7.02
C LYS A 49 -35.60 37.15 -7.12
N ARG A 50 -34.77 37.95 -7.80
CA ARG A 50 -33.33 37.70 -7.92
C ARG A 50 -32.61 37.74 -6.57
N ASP A 51 -33.00 38.66 -5.69
CA ASP A 51 -32.38 38.79 -4.37
C ASP A 51 -32.65 37.55 -3.51
N LEU A 52 -33.87 37.01 -3.59
CA LEU A 52 -34.24 35.73 -2.95
C LEU A 52 -33.42 34.56 -3.52
N GLU A 53 -33.36 34.41 -4.85
CA GLU A 53 -32.57 33.36 -5.52
C GLU A 53 -31.07 33.44 -5.14
N LEU A 54 -30.51 34.65 -5.06
CA LEU A 54 -29.13 34.87 -4.64
C LEU A 54 -28.90 34.49 -3.18
N SER A 55 -29.86 34.75 -2.29
CA SER A 55 -29.78 34.35 -0.89
C SER A 55 -29.74 32.83 -0.74
N GLU A 56 -30.64 32.12 -1.44
CA GLU A 56 -30.68 30.65 -1.45
C GLU A 56 -29.36 30.04 -1.98
N ILE A 57 -28.81 30.61 -3.06
CA ILE A 57 -27.52 30.17 -3.62
C ILE A 57 -26.39 30.40 -2.61
N ARG A 58 -26.37 31.55 -1.91
CA ARG A 58 -25.34 31.85 -0.92
C ARG A 58 -25.38 30.88 0.25
N GLU A 59 -26.57 30.62 0.81
CA GLU A 59 -26.74 29.65 1.89
C GLU A 59 -26.27 28.26 1.48
N LYS A 60 -26.66 27.80 0.28
CA LYS A 60 -26.22 26.50 -0.24
C LYS A 60 -24.71 26.43 -0.40
N ARG A 61 -24.09 27.49 -0.95
CA ARG A 61 -22.63 27.54 -1.16
C ARG A 61 -21.87 27.57 0.17
N GLU A 62 -22.41 28.25 1.18
CA GLU A 62 -21.83 28.26 2.53
C GLU A 62 -21.90 26.87 3.19
N ALA A 63 -23.01 26.15 3.00
CA ALA A 63 -23.12 24.77 3.47
C ALA A 63 -22.12 23.83 2.75
N GLU A 64 -22.00 23.94 1.42
CA GLU A 64 -21.03 23.16 0.64
C GLU A 64 -19.58 23.45 1.06
N LEU A 65 -19.23 24.70 1.35
CA LEU A 65 -17.90 25.07 1.84
C LEU A 65 -17.58 24.43 3.18
N LYS A 66 -18.52 24.47 4.13
CA LYS A 66 -18.34 23.82 5.44
C LYS A 66 -18.16 22.31 5.31
N GLU A 67 -18.89 21.67 4.41
CA GLU A 67 -18.72 20.23 4.15
C GLU A 67 -17.35 19.93 3.52
N LEU A 68 -16.89 20.77 2.59
CA LEU A 68 -15.58 20.60 1.95
C LEU A 68 -14.43 20.78 2.93
N GLU A 69 -14.52 21.78 3.82
CA GLU A 69 -13.54 22.00 4.90
C GLU A 69 -13.45 20.77 5.81
N LYS A 70 -14.61 20.25 6.24
CA LYS A 70 -14.65 19.03 7.06
C LYS A 70 -14.02 17.83 6.33
N ARG A 71 -14.34 17.63 5.06
CA ARG A 71 -13.73 16.55 4.26
C ARG A 71 -12.23 16.73 4.09
N ALA A 72 -11.74 17.96 3.98
CA ALA A 72 -10.31 18.24 3.89
C ALA A 72 -9.59 17.91 5.21
N GLU A 73 -10.20 18.24 6.35
CA GLU A 73 -9.70 17.88 7.68
C GLU A 73 -9.65 16.35 7.87
N ASP A 74 -10.76 15.65 7.58
CA ASP A 74 -10.82 14.18 7.65
C ASP A 74 -9.75 13.52 6.75
N LEU A 75 -9.48 14.10 5.57
CA LEU A 75 -8.46 13.62 4.64
C LEU A 75 -7.04 13.85 5.19
N GLU A 76 -6.80 14.98 5.84
CA GLU A 76 -5.50 15.29 6.45
C GLU A 76 -5.20 14.35 7.62
N ASP A 77 -6.20 14.08 8.46
CA ASP A 77 -6.09 13.13 9.56
C ASP A 77 -5.86 11.70 9.05
N SER A 78 -6.59 11.29 8.01
CA SER A 78 -6.39 10.01 7.34
C SER A 78 -4.98 9.89 6.77
N ARG A 79 -4.48 10.94 6.11
CA ARG A 79 -3.11 10.99 5.58
C ARG A 79 -2.07 10.86 6.68
N ARG A 80 -2.28 11.53 7.83
CA ARG A 80 -1.37 11.47 8.98
C ARG A 80 -1.34 10.07 9.58
N ALA A 81 -2.49 9.44 9.78
CA ALA A 81 -2.59 8.08 10.27
C ALA A 81 -1.87 7.09 9.33
N LEU A 82 -2.05 7.23 8.01
CA LEU A 82 -1.37 6.39 7.02
C LEU A 82 0.15 6.58 7.06
N MET A 83 0.65 7.80 7.21
CA MET A 83 2.09 8.06 7.31
C MET A 83 2.71 7.37 8.53
N ASN A 84 2.07 7.46 9.69
CA ASN A 84 2.55 6.79 10.91
C ASN A 84 2.57 5.26 10.72
N MET A 85 1.51 4.68 10.14
CA MET A 85 1.48 3.24 9.85
C MET A 85 2.58 2.82 8.87
N LEU A 86 2.86 3.63 7.83
CA LEU A 86 3.93 3.35 6.88
C LEU A 86 5.30 3.38 7.55
N GLU A 87 5.54 4.32 8.47
CA GLU A 87 6.77 4.39 9.25
C GLU A 87 6.94 3.15 10.15
N ASP A 88 5.88 2.72 10.83
CA ASP A 88 5.89 1.51 11.66
C ASP A 88 6.17 0.24 10.84
N VAL A 89 5.51 0.10 9.68
CA VAL A 89 5.71 -1.04 8.78
C VAL A 89 7.14 -1.08 8.26
N GLU A 90 7.68 0.06 7.84
CA GLU A 90 9.05 0.14 7.31
C GLU A 90 10.09 -0.12 8.42
N GLY A 91 9.86 0.41 9.63
CA GLY A 91 10.69 0.13 10.80
C GLY A 91 10.71 -1.37 11.15
N GLY A 92 9.53 -2.01 11.13
CA GLY A 92 9.39 -3.45 11.34
C GLY A 92 10.14 -4.26 10.27
N ARG A 93 9.93 -3.91 8.99
CA ARG A 93 10.58 -4.56 7.84
C ARG A 93 12.10 -4.51 7.95
N LYS A 94 12.65 -3.33 8.26
CA LYS A 94 14.09 -3.13 8.40
C LYS A 94 14.68 -3.99 9.51
N LYS A 95 14.00 -4.05 10.68
CA LYS A 95 14.45 -4.89 11.79
C LYS A 95 14.45 -6.38 11.43
N THR A 96 13.42 -6.86 10.75
CA THR A 96 13.37 -8.25 10.25
C THR A 96 14.49 -8.54 9.26
N GLU A 97 14.78 -7.60 8.35
CA GLU A 97 15.87 -7.72 7.39
C GLU A 97 17.24 -7.77 8.07
N GLU A 98 17.47 -6.92 9.08
CA GLU A 98 18.69 -6.93 9.89
C GLU A 98 18.90 -8.26 10.63
N GLU A 99 17.87 -8.79 11.29
CA GLU A 99 17.96 -10.08 11.99
C GLU A 99 18.17 -11.26 11.03
N LYS A 100 17.52 -11.23 9.86
CA LYS A 100 17.75 -12.21 8.79
C LYS A 100 19.20 -12.16 8.30
N ASN A 101 19.74 -10.97 8.07
CA ASN A 101 21.12 -10.78 7.60
C ASN A 101 22.13 -11.24 8.66
N LYS A 102 21.90 -10.95 9.95
CA LYS A 102 22.73 -11.47 11.04
C LYS A 102 22.72 -13.01 11.07
N THR A 103 21.54 -13.62 10.97
CA THR A 103 21.40 -15.08 10.96
C THR A 103 22.13 -15.70 9.77
N LEU A 104 21.97 -15.13 8.58
CA LEU A 104 22.70 -15.58 7.37
C LEU A 104 24.21 -15.44 7.54
N ALA A 105 24.68 -14.33 8.12
CA ALA A 105 26.10 -14.12 8.37
C ALA A 105 26.66 -15.18 9.33
N ILE A 106 25.92 -15.55 10.39
CA ILE A 106 26.32 -16.62 11.31
C ILE A 106 26.42 -17.96 10.58
N ILE A 107 25.38 -18.34 9.82
CA ILE A 107 25.34 -19.62 9.08
C ILE A 107 26.47 -19.69 8.03
N THR A 108 26.71 -18.58 7.34
CA THR A 108 27.72 -18.49 6.27
C THR A 108 29.14 -18.65 6.81
N ASN A 109 29.42 -18.09 7.99
CA ASN A 109 30.75 -18.15 8.62
C ASN A 109 30.89 -19.29 9.63
N PHE A 110 29.94 -20.22 9.67
CA PHE A 110 29.99 -21.36 10.59
C PHE A 110 31.09 -22.34 10.13
N SER A 111 31.96 -22.74 11.05
CA SER A 111 33.10 -23.65 10.76
C SER A 111 32.68 -25.10 10.51
N ASP A 112 31.45 -25.45 10.86
CA ASP A 112 30.88 -26.77 10.62
C ASP A 112 29.96 -26.73 9.41
N GLY A 113 29.83 -27.88 8.75
CA GLY A 113 28.87 -28.08 7.68
C GLY A 113 27.46 -28.15 8.24
N LEU A 114 26.58 -27.27 7.77
CA LEU A 114 25.16 -27.25 8.14
C LEU A 114 24.31 -27.61 6.93
N LEU A 115 23.42 -28.57 7.12
CA LEU A 115 22.42 -28.98 6.14
C LEU A 115 21.06 -29.04 6.84
N VAL A 116 20.04 -28.48 6.21
CA VAL A 116 18.67 -28.56 6.71
C VAL A 116 17.84 -29.32 5.70
N PHE A 117 17.10 -30.30 6.18
CA PHE A 117 16.11 -31.04 5.42
C PHE A 117 14.72 -30.66 5.92
N ASP A 118 13.77 -30.53 5.00
CA ASP A 118 12.36 -30.34 5.35
C ASP A 118 11.67 -31.67 5.74
N LYS A 119 10.39 -31.61 6.09
CA LYS A 119 9.56 -32.78 6.43
C LYS A 119 9.41 -33.82 5.31
N GLU A 120 9.70 -33.45 4.06
CA GLU A 120 9.69 -34.34 2.89
C GLU A 120 11.09 -34.90 2.59
N ASN A 121 12.06 -34.67 3.49
CA ASN A 121 13.48 -34.99 3.33
C ASN A 121 14.13 -34.34 2.09
N LYS A 122 13.65 -33.17 1.69
CA LYS A 122 14.32 -32.35 0.66
C LYS A 122 15.28 -31.38 1.33
N LEU A 123 16.45 -31.20 0.74
CA LEU A 123 17.45 -30.28 1.27
C LEU A 123 16.98 -28.83 1.09
N SER A 124 16.67 -28.15 2.18
CA SER A 124 16.18 -26.77 2.18
C SER A 124 17.30 -25.75 2.32
N LEU A 125 18.40 -26.09 3.01
CA LEU A 125 19.56 -25.22 3.19
C LEU A 125 20.86 -26.03 3.26
N ILE A 126 21.91 -25.48 2.67
CA ILE A 126 23.29 -25.94 2.85
C ILE A 126 24.19 -24.71 3.04
N ASN A 127 25.08 -24.72 4.02
CA ASN A 127 26.04 -23.62 4.21
C ASN A 127 27.31 -23.84 3.36
N PRO A 128 28.14 -22.79 3.16
CA PRO A 128 29.36 -22.91 2.34
C PRO A 128 30.35 -23.95 2.84
N GLN A 129 30.44 -24.17 4.16
CA GLN A 129 31.33 -25.18 4.70
C GLN A 129 30.88 -26.60 4.32
N ALA A 130 29.58 -26.88 4.34
CA ALA A 130 29.03 -28.15 3.86
C ALA A 130 29.23 -28.32 2.33
N GLU A 131 29.13 -27.25 1.54
CA GLU A 131 29.50 -27.31 0.12
C GLU A 131 30.94 -27.78 -0.09
N GLU A 132 31.88 -27.28 0.72
CA GLU A 132 33.30 -27.66 0.66
C GLU A 132 33.55 -29.09 1.15
N PHE A 133 32.88 -29.51 2.22
CA PHE A 133 32.97 -30.87 2.75
C PHE A 133 32.48 -31.89 1.74
N PHE A 134 31.33 -31.66 1.11
CA PHE A 134 30.71 -32.61 0.18
C PHE A 134 31.06 -32.34 -1.30
N ASN A 135 31.84 -31.29 -1.59
CA ASN A 135 32.24 -30.86 -2.93
C ASN A 135 31.06 -30.69 -3.90
N VAL A 136 30.06 -29.90 -3.47
CA VAL A 136 28.85 -29.60 -4.24
C VAL A 136 28.60 -28.09 -4.32
N LYS A 137 27.64 -27.67 -5.16
CA LYS A 137 27.11 -26.31 -5.13
C LYS A 137 25.65 -26.29 -4.69
N THR A 138 25.27 -25.29 -3.90
CA THR A 138 23.91 -25.05 -3.36
C THR A 138 22.86 -25.17 -4.47
N LYS A 139 23.13 -24.58 -5.65
CA LYS A 139 22.22 -24.58 -6.80
C LYS A 139 21.92 -25.98 -7.36
N GLU A 140 22.78 -26.97 -7.09
CA GLU A 140 22.64 -28.34 -7.58
C GLU A 140 21.91 -29.23 -6.59
N VAL A 141 21.91 -28.87 -5.30
CA VAL A 141 21.46 -29.73 -4.20
C VAL A 141 20.22 -29.23 -3.47
N VAL A 142 19.97 -27.92 -3.46
CA VAL A 142 18.78 -27.37 -2.78
C VAL A 142 17.50 -27.79 -3.52
N GLY A 143 16.52 -28.27 -2.77
CA GLY A 143 15.27 -28.82 -3.26
C GLY A 143 15.36 -30.30 -3.69
N ALA A 144 16.56 -30.87 -3.76
CA ALA A 144 16.75 -32.27 -4.09
C ALA A 144 16.34 -33.18 -2.91
N ASP A 145 15.72 -34.30 -3.23
CA ASP A 145 15.43 -35.35 -2.25
C ASP A 145 16.66 -36.23 -1.96
N LEU A 146 16.56 -37.07 -0.93
CA LEU A 146 17.65 -37.99 -0.56
C LEU A 146 18.11 -38.90 -1.70
N SER A 147 17.20 -39.31 -2.59
CA SER A 147 17.52 -40.21 -3.71
C SER A 147 18.37 -39.51 -4.77
N SER A 148 18.05 -38.25 -5.03
CA SER A 148 18.77 -37.38 -5.96
C SER A 148 20.15 -37.02 -5.41
N LEU A 149 20.22 -36.69 -4.11
CA LEU A 149 21.49 -36.43 -3.43
C LEU A 149 22.39 -37.66 -3.38
N PHE A 150 21.83 -38.87 -3.25
CA PHE A 150 22.60 -40.12 -3.30
C PHE A 150 23.35 -40.35 -4.63
N GLN A 151 22.89 -39.73 -5.73
CA GLN A 151 23.61 -39.81 -7.01
C GLN A 151 24.91 -39.00 -7.00
N LEU A 152 25.05 -38.05 -6.07
CA LEU A 152 26.26 -37.25 -5.91
C LEU A 152 27.26 -37.99 -5.04
N VAL A 153 28.44 -38.26 -5.61
CA VAL A 153 29.51 -39.05 -4.94
C VAL A 153 29.84 -38.50 -3.56
N GLY A 154 29.88 -37.17 -3.39
CA GLY A 154 30.16 -36.53 -2.10
C GLY A 154 29.10 -36.82 -1.03
N PHE A 155 27.83 -37.00 -1.42
CA PHE A 155 26.72 -37.22 -0.48
C PHE A 155 26.47 -38.69 -0.16
N GLN A 156 26.95 -39.63 -0.97
CA GLN A 156 26.72 -41.07 -0.75
C GLN A 156 27.02 -41.54 0.69
N PRO A 157 28.19 -41.19 1.29
CA PRO A 157 28.48 -41.61 2.66
C PRO A 157 27.47 -41.02 3.66
N LEU A 158 27.08 -39.76 3.47
CA LEU A 158 26.12 -39.06 4.33
C LEU A 158 24.72 -39.66 4.23
N ILE A 159 24.21 -39.88 3.01
CA ILE A 159 22.86 -40.42 2.80
C ILE A 159 22.77 -41.87 3.30
N ASN A 160 23.83 -42.67 3.12
CA ASN A 160 23.90 -44.02 3.69
C ASN A 160 23.85 -43.99 5.22
N LEU A 161 24.47 -42.97 5.85
CA LEU A 161 24.46 -42.80 7.30
C LEU A 161 23.09 -42.37 7.82
N LEU A 162 22.46 -41.40 7.14
CA LEU A 162 21.16 -40.84 7.50
C LEU A 162 20.01 -41.84 7.29
N GLY A 163 20.10 -42.69 6.27
CA GLY A 163 19.06 -43.65 5.94
C GLY A 163 17.80 -43.00 5.37
N ARG A 164 16.64 -43.66 5.52
CA ARG A 164 15.35 -43.20 4.97
C ARG A 164 14.61 -42.19 5.86
N GLU A 165 14.93 -42.17 7.15
CA GLU A 165 14.37 -41.23 8.10
C GLU A 165 15.53 -40.60 8.87
N ILE A 166 15.66 -39.27 8.77
CA ILE A 166 16.73 -38.50 9.40
C ILE A 166 16.43 -38.36 10.91
N LYS A 167 16.48 -39.48 11.64
CA LYS A 167 16.09 -39.55 13.06
C LYS A 167 17.30 -39.73 13.95
N GLY A 168 17.63 -38.68 14.70
CA GLY A 168 18.40 -38.76 15.95
C GLY A 168 19.76 -39.45 15.85
N ILE A 169 20.54 -39.17 14.80
CA ILE A 169 21.93 -39.61 14.74
C ILE A 169 22.74 -38.69 15.63
N PHE A 170 23.34 -39.24 16.68
CA PHE A 170 24.25 -38.49 17.55
C PHE A 170 25.67 -38.98 17.31
N ARG A 171 26.52 -38.07 16.82
CA ARG A 171 27.97 -38.25 16.72
C ARG A 171 28.42 -39.56 16.08
N LYS A 172 28.18 -39.69 14.78
CA LYS A 172 28.78 -40.76 14.00
C LYS A 172 29.92 -40.22 13.15
N GLU A 173 31.07 -40.87 13.23
CA GLU A 173 32.23 -40.54 12.41
C GLU A 173 32.01 -41.05 10.99
N LEU A 174 32.30 -40.20 10.02
CA LEU A 174 32.11 -40.44 8.61
C LEU A 174 33.37 -40.01 7.85
N LEU A 175 34.07 -40.99 7.28
CA LEU A 175 35.19 -40.72 6.37
C LEU A 175 34.63 -40.30 5.02
N ILE A 176 34.83 -39.04 4.65
CA ILE A 176 34.39 -38.50 3.35
C ILE A 176 35.45 -38.75 2.28
N ARG A 177 36.72 -38.53 2.64
CA ARG A 177 37.91 -38.72 1.80
C ARG A 177 39.13 -38.90 2.69
N GLU A 178 40.27 -39.31 2.13
CA GLU A 178 41.48 -39.69 2.89
C GLU A 178 41.89 -38.69 3.99
N ASN A 179 41.71 -37.38 3.75
CA ASN A 179 42.08 -36.30 4.67
C ASN A 179 40.87 -35.54 5.24
N LEU A 180 39.69 -36.14 5.29
CA LEU A 180 38.50 -35.50 5.88
C LEU A 180 37.62 -36.53 6.61
N ILE A 181 37.61 -36.42 7.93
CA ILE A 181 36.75 -37.18 8.83
C ILE A 181 35.77 -36.22 9.47
N LEU A 182 34.48 -36.45 9.24
CA LEU A 182 33.41 -35.62 9.81
C LEU A 182 32.68 -36.38 10.92
N GLU A 183 32.42 -35.72 12.03
CA GLU A 183 31.43 -36.14 13.01
C GLU A 183 30.05 -35.60 12.57
N ILE A 184 29.14 -36.52 12.24
CA ILE A 184 27.79 -36.19 11.81
C ILE A 184 26.83 -36.28 12.99
N SER A 185 26.07 -35.21 13.21
CA SER A 185 24.95 -35.16 14.15
C SER A 185 23.69 -34.69 13.44
N SER A 186 22.56 -35.33 13.73
CA SER A 186 21.27 -35.05 13.14
C SER A 186 20.25 -34.78 14.23
N ILE A 187 19.69 -33.59 14.22
CA ILE A 187 18.78 -33.06 15.23
C ILE A 187 17.44 -32.77 14.55
N PRO A 188 16.32 -33.35 15.01
CA PRO A 188 15.01 -33.00 14.47
C PRO A 188 14.68 -31.53 14.77
N LEU A 189 14.14 -30.82 13.78
CA LEU A 189 13.66 -29.46 13.93
C LEU A 189 12.17 -29.50 14.30
N ILE A 190 11.85 -29.01 15.50
CA ILE A 190 10.49 -29.04 16.05
C ILE A 190 10.06 -27.60 16.35
N SER A 191 8.85 -27.24 15.91
CA SER A 191 8.20 -25.97 16.23
C SER A 191 6.86 -26.24 16.89
N GLY A 192 6.79 -26.07 18.21
CA GLY A 192 5.62 -26.48 19.00
C GLY A 192 5.47 -28.00 19.00
N GLU A 193 4.36 -28.50 18.45
CA GLU A 193 4.11 -29.94 18.27
C GLU A 193 4.41 -30.43 16.84
N GLU A 194 4.78 -29.54 15.92
CA GLU A 194 5.01 -29.88 14.52
C GLU A 194 6.50 -30.15 14.22
N GLU A 195 6.80 -31.27 13.58
CA GLU A 195 8.11 -31.59 13.04
C GLU A 195 8.31 -30.87 11.70
N LEU A 196 9.27 -29.94 11.66
CA LEU A 196 9.58 -29.14 10.48
C LEU A 196 10.57 -29.84 9.53
N GLY A 197 11.32 -30.82 10.04
CA GLY A 197 12.34 -31.56 9.32
C GLY A 197 13.55 -31.88 10.22
N ALA A 198 14.76 -31.81 9.66
CA ALA A 198 15.97 -32.17 10.40
C ALA A 198 17.17 -31.25 10.06
N LEU A 199 17.96 -30.93 11.08
CA LEU A 199 19.25 -30.25 10.98
C LEU A 199 20.36 -31.29 11.07
N VAL A 200 21.20 -31.35 10.05
CA VAL A 200 22.40 -32.17 10.02
C VAL A 200 23.62 -31.26 10.15
N ILE A 201 24.43 -31.52 11.17
CA ILE A 201 25.67 -30.84 11.48
C ILE A 201 26.81 -31.80 11.17
N SER A 202 27.79 -31.32 10.41
CA SER A 202 28.99 -32.05 10.02
C SER A 202 30.20 -31.32 10.58
N HIS A 203 30.79 -31.83 11.66
CA HIS A 203 31.93 -31.22 12.33
C HIS A 203 33.23 -31.89 11.88
N ASP A 204 34.23 -31.13 11.44
CA ASP A 204 35.53 -31.69 11.04
C ASP A 204 36.35 -32.07 12.28
N ILE A 205 36.60 -33.37 12.44
CA ILE A 205 37.40 -33.94 13.55
C ILE A 205 38.73 -34.53 13.07
N THR A 206 39.16 -34.19 11.85
CA THR A 206 40.34 -34.79 11.22
C THR A 206 41.60 -34.56 12.05
N ARG A 207 41.75 -33.36 12.62
CA ARG A 207 42.92 -32.99 13.43
C ARG A 207 42.94 -33.76 14.75
N GLU A 208 41.80 -33.86 15.41
CA GLU A 208 41.58 -34.56 16.67
C GLU A 208 41.95 -36.04 16.49
N LYS A 209 41.47 -36.64 15.39
CA LYS A 209 41.76 -38.04 15.03
C LYS A 209 43.22 -38.29 14.71
N MET A 210 43.88 -37.37 14.01
CA MET A 210 45.31 -37.47 13.73
C MET A 210 46.12 -37.46 15.03
N VAL A 211 45.78 -36.58 15.98
CA VAL A 211 46.45 -36.50 17.29
C VAL A 211 46.17 -37.73 18.15
N GLU A 212 44.93 -38.24 18.14
CA GLU A 212 44.55 -39.47 18.84
C GLU A 212 45.38 -40.66 18.36
N LYS A 213 45.47 -40.86 17.03
CA LYS A 213 46.24 -41.95 16.43
C LYS A 213 47.73 -41.88 16.78
N LEU A 214 48.33 -40.70 16.70
CA LEU A 214 49.73 -40.51 17.08
C LEU A 214 49.96 -40.90 18.55
N LYS A 215 49.10 -40.46 19.48
CA LYS A 215 49.24 -40.82 20.90
C LYS A 215 49.17 -42.33 21.13
N THR A 216 48.32 -43.04 20.40
CA THR A 216 48.20 -44.51 20.51
C THR A 216 49.44 -45.24 19.99
N GLU A 217 50.15 -44.69 19.00
CA GLU A 217 51.38 -45.29 18.45
C GLU A 217 52.63 -45.06 19.33
N PHE A 218 52.56 -44.12 20.28
CA PHE A 218 53.65 -43.82 21.22
C PHE A 218 53.51 -44.48 22.62
N VAL A 219 52.48 -45.31 22.83
CA VAL A 219 52.29 -46.15 24.04
C VAL A 219 52.61 -47.59 23.71
#